data_AF-A0A5J4KY24-F1
#
_entry.id   AF-A0A5J4KY24-F1
#
_cell.length_a   1.000
_cell.length_b   1.000
_cell.length_c   1.000
_cell.angle_alpha   90.00
_cell.angle_beta   90.00
_cell.angle_gamma   90.00
#
_symmetry.space_group_name_H-M   'P 1'
#
loop_
_entity.id
_entity.type
_entity.pdbx_description
1 polymer ?
#
loop_
_entity_poly.entity_id
_entity_poly.type
_entity_poly.pdbx_seq_one_letter_code
_entity_poly.pdbx_strand_id
1 'polypeptide(L)'
;MSSRPPKPFVSLLWDVVRFGVRTFWQSSANPARPLLQRQQALAVLELPANATPEQIKRRYRKLAKRHHPDCGGDPKEMQRIITAYEYLRKEQAR
;
A
#
# COMPACT_ATOMS: atom_id res chain seq x y z
N MET A 1 0.16 12.02 -37.41
CA MET A 1 1.08 11.46 -36.39
C MET A 1 1.14 12.42 -35.21
N SER A 2 0.57 12.06 -34.05
CA SER A 2 1.08 12.45 -32.73
C SER A 2 0.23 11.80 -31.63
N SER A 3 0.93 11.39 -30.59
CA SER A 3 0.59 10.44 -29.52
C SER A 3 -0.54 10.88 -28.59
N ARG A 4 -1.50 9.97 -28.34
CA ARG A 4 -2.45 10.06 -27.23
C ARG A 4 -1.70 9.89 -25.90
N PRO A 5 -1.99 10.67 -24.84
CA PRO A 5 -1.39 10.44 -23.54
C PRO A 5 -1.88 9.10 -22.95
N PRO A 6 -1.02 8.33 -22.26
CA PRO A 6 -1.47 7.10 -21.59
C PRO A 6 -2.43 7.46 -20.46
N LYS A 7 -3.60 6.81 -20.46
CA LYS A 7 -4.63 6.95 -19.42
C LYS A 7 -4.01 6.69 -18.03
N PRO A 8 -4.34 7.50 -16.99
CA PRO A 8 -3.89 7.24 -15.64
C PRO A 8 -4.49 5.91 -15.15
N PHE A 9 -3.62 4.98 -14.79
CA PHE A 9 -3.89 3.58 -14.44
C PHE A 9 -4.60 3.38 -13.07
N VAL A 10 -5.40 4.35 -12.64
CA VAL A 10 -6.03 4.41 -11.30
C VAL A 10 -7.55 4.25 -11.37
N SER A 11 -8.16 4.26 -12.55
CA SER A 11 -9.63 4.20 -12.71
C SER A 11 -10.22 2.80 -12.92
N LEU A 12 -9.54 1.73 -12.51
CA LEU A 12 -10.11 0.37 -12.53
C LEU A 12 -9.85 -0.44 -11.26
N LEU A 13 -9.36 0.22 -10.20
CA LEU A 13 -8.94 -0.42 -8.94
C LEU A 13 -9.38 0.39 -7.70
N TRP A 14 -10.43 1.20 -7.84
CA TRP A 14 -11.06 1.97 -6.75
C TRP A 14 -12.55 1.65 -6.54
N ASP A 15 -13.14 0.71 -7.28
CA ASP A 15 -14.53 0.28 -7.06
C ASP A 15 -14.67 -0.89 -6.08
N VAL A 16 -13.56 -1.53 -5.67
CA VAL A 16 -13.57 -2.68 -4.73
C VAL A 16 -13.08 -2.32 -3.32
N VAL A 17 -12.59 -1.09 -3.08
CA VAL A 17 -12.10 -0.67 -1.74
C VAL A 17 -13.02 0.36 -1.06
N ARG A 18 -14.12 0.78 -1.69
CA ARG A 18 -15.08 1.75 -1.10
C ARG A 18 -16.20 1.12 -0.26
N PHE A 19 -16.20 -0.19 -0.04
CA PHE A 19 -17.16 -0.85 0.85
C PHE A 19 -16.43 -1.90 1.72
N GLY A 20 -16.02 -1.50 2.93
CA GLY A 20 -15.95 -2.47 4.03
C GLY A 20 -14.63 -2.69 4.80
N VAL A 21 -13.80 -1.68 5.06
CA VAL A 21 -12.84 -1.77 6.19
C VAL A 21 -13.00 -0.59 7.14
N ARG A 22 -14.17 -0.54 7.78
CA ARG A 22 -14.40 0.21 9.02
C ARG A 22 -14.45 -0.79 10.17
N THR A 23 -13.33 -1.41 10.45
CA THR A 23 -13.13 -2.11 11.72
C THR A 23 -11.75 -1.75 12.22
N PHE A 24 -11.76 -0.72 13.08
CA PHE A 24 -10.94 -0.59 14.28
C PHE A 24 -9.58 -1.30 14.26
N TRP A 25 -8.50 -0.51 14.30
CA TRP A 25 -7.31 -0.98 15.00
C TRP A 25 -6.93 0.00 16.12
N GLN A 26 -6.85 -0.60 17.31
CA GLN A 26 -6.93 -0.04 18.65
C GLN A 26 -5.51 0.07 19.26
N SER A 27 -5.35 1.02 20.18
CA SER A 27 -4.10 1.46 20.84
C SER A 27 -3.17 0.37 21.39
N SER A 28 -1.85 0.64 21.37
CA SER A 28 -1.03 0.65 22.61
C SER A 28 0.37 1.23 22.39
N ALA A 29 0.76 2.13 23.30
CA ALA A 29 1.93 2.98 23.27
C ALA A 29 3.21 2.27 23.76
N ASN A 30 4.25 2.37 22.96
CA ASN A 30 5.68 2.28 23.34
C ASN A 30 6.39 3.28 22.40
N PRO A 31 7.12 4.30 22.89
CA PRO A 31 7.68 5.36 22.03
C PRO A 31 8.72 4.88 21.01
N ALA A 32 9.27 3.66 21.17
CA ALA A 32 10.15 3.01 20.19
C ALA A 32 9.40 2.21 19.10
N ARG A 33 8.08 2.01 19.24
CA ARG A 33 7.24 1.24 18.30
C ARG A 33 7.10 1.84 16.88
N PRO A 34 7.06 3.17 16.66
CA PRO A 34 6.77 3.70 15.32
C PRO A 34 7.89 3.44 14.31
N LEU A 35 9.17 3.45 14.74
CA LEU A 35 10.30 3.17 13.85
C LEU A 35 10.29 1.71 13.36
N LEU A 36 10.02 0.77 14.27
CA LEU A 36 9.91 -0.65 13.94
C LEU A 36 8.71 -0.93 13.01
N GLN A 37 7.58 -0.26 13.24
CA GLN A 37 6.39 -0.41 12.40
C GLN A 37 6.60 0.15 10.98
N ARG A 38 7.27 1.30 10.83
CA ARG A 38 7.64 1.83 9.52
C ARG A 38 8.52 0.83 8.76
N GLN A 39 9.56 0.31 9.41
CA GLN A 39 10.47 -0.65 8.79
C GLN A 39 9.75 -1.94 8.39
N GLN A 40 8.85 -2.45 9.23
CA GLN A 40 8.01 -3.59 8.91
C GLN A 40 7.11 -3.32 7.69
N ALA A 41 6.46 -2.15 7.64
CA ALA A 41 5.63 -1.76 6.50
C ALA A 41 6.45 -1.63 5.20
N LEU A 42 7.68 -1.10 5.28
CA LEU A 42 8.59 -1.04 4.13
C LEU A 42 9.07 -2.44 3.72
N ALA A 43 9.34 -3.33 4.68
CA ALA A 43 9.72 -4.71 4.41
C ALA A 43 8.61 -5.49 3.68
N VAL A 44 7.34 -5.28 4.07
CA VAL A 44 6.16 -5.85 3.37
C VAL A 44 6.07 -5.36 1.92
N LEU A 45 6.49 -4.11 1.66
CA LEU A 45 6.55 -3.56 0.31
C LEU A 45 7.86 -3.87 -0.43
N GLU A 46 8.74 -4.69 0.16
CA GLU A 46 10.08 -5.02 -0.35
C GLU A 46 10.91 -3.77 -0.65
N LEU A 47 10.87 -2.80 0.27
CA LEU A 47 11.54 -1.51 0.15
C LEU A 47 12.55 -1.28 1.27
N PRO A 48 13.64 -0.57 0.97
CA PRO A 48 14.60 -0.16 1.98
C PRO A 48 14.02 0.95 2.88
N ALA A 49 14.62 1.13 4.06
CA ALA A 49 14.20 2.14 5.05
C ALA A 49 14.22 3.58 4.50
N ASN A 50 15.05 3.86 3.49
CA ASN A 50 15.21 5.14 2.82
C ASN A 50 14.30 5.31 1.59
N ALA A 51 13.33 4.43 1.36
CA ALA A 51 12.48 4.49 0.19
C ALA A 51 11.65 5.79 0.13
N THR A 52 11.59 6.39 -1.06
CA THR A 52 10.84 7.63 -1.29
C THR A 52 9.34 7.35 -1.43
N PRO A 53 8.47 8.36 -1.20
CA PRO A 53 7.03 8.24 -1.40
C PRO A 53 6.65 7.72 -2.80
N GLU A 54 7.40 8.12 -3.82
CA GLU A 54 7.20 7.68 -5.20
C GLU A 54 7.55 6.21 -5.39
N GLN A 55 8.64 5.75 -4.78
CA GLN A 55 9.05 4.34 -4.80
C GLN A 55 8.03 3.46 -4.09
N ILE A 56 7.49 3.92 -2.94
CA ILE A 56 6.42 3.26 -2.20
C ILE A 56 5.17 3.09 -3.07
N LYS A 57 4.69 4.17 -3.70
CA LYS A 57 3.54 4.12 -4.62
C LYS A 57 3.78 3.17 -5.80
N ARG A 58 4.98 3.21 -6.39
CA ARG A 58 5.35 2.36 -7.53
C ARG A 58 5.39 0.88 -7.14
N ARG A 59 5.96 0.55 -5.99
CA ARG A 59 6.01 -0.83 -5.48
C ARG A 59 4.65 -1.37 -5.11
N TYR A 60 3.84 -0.57 -4.41
CA TYR A 60 2.45 -0.92 -4.10
C TYR A 60 1.68 -1.33 -5.37
N ARG A 61 1.76 -0.53 -6.45
CA ARG A 61 1.09 -0.86 -7.72
C ARG A 61 1.58 -2.17 -8.34
N LYS A 62 2.89 -2.46 -8.25
CA LYS A 62 3.47 -3.71 -8.77
C LYS A 62 2.98 -4.92 -7.96
N LEU A 63 3.01 -4.83 -6.63
CA LEU A 63 2.57 -5.90 -5.74
C LEU A 63 1.06 -6.13 -5.82
N ALA A 64 0.27 -5.06 -5.87
CA ALA A 64 -1.18 -5.14 -6.01
C ALA A 64 -1.60 -5.85 -7.31
N LYS A 65 -0.89 -5.59 -8.43
CA LYS A 65 -1.15 -6.29 -9.70
C LYS A 65 -0.77 -7.78 -9.63
N ARG A 66 0.27 -8.12 -8.86
CA ARG A 66 0.76 -9.51 -8.70
C ARG A 66 -0.14 -10.34 -7.78
N HIS A 67 -0.62 -9.73 -6.70
CA HIS A 67 -1.41 -10.41 -5.66
C HIS A 67 -2.90 -10.08 -5.75
N HIS A 68 -3.38 -9.61 -6.91
CA HIS A 68 -4.80 -9.31 -7.09
C HIS A 68 -5.65 -10.59 -6.99
N PRO A 69 -6.71 -10.62 -6.17
CA PRO A 69 -7.55 -11.81 -6.01
C PRO A 69 -8.18 -12.26 -7.34
N ASP A 70 -8.59 -11.32 -8.20
CA ASP A 70 -9.16 -11.64 -9.51
C ASP A 70 -8.16 -12.32 -10.47
N CYS A 71 -6.85 -12.24 -10.20
CA CYS A 71 -5.81 -12.93 -10.97
C CYS A 71 -5.31 -14.20 -10.28
N GLY A 72 -6.00 -14.69 -9.24
CA GLY A 72 -5.61 -15.85 -8.45
C GLY A 72 -4.60 -15.54 -7.34
N GLY A 73 -4.47 -14.27 -6.92
CA GLY A 73 -3.64 -13.86 -5.79
C GLY A 73 -4.29 -14.13 -4.44
N ASP A 74 -3.48 -14.19 -3.38
CA ASP A 74 -3.97 -14.37 -2.01
C ASP A 74 -4.52 -13.04 -1.44
N PRO A 75 -5.81 -12.97 -1.07
CA PRO A 75 -6.39 -11.78 -0.45
C PRO A 75 -5.69 -11.38 0.86
N LYS A 76 -5.11 -12.33 1.61
CA LYS A 76 -4.37 -12.03 2.85
C LYS A 76 -3.09 -11.25 2.57
N GLU A 77 -2.36 -11.62 1.51
CA GLU A 77 -1.16 -10.91 1.10
C GLU A 77 -1.50 -9.50 0.60
N MET A 78 -2.56 -9.37 -0.21
CA MET A 78 -3.06 -8.06 -0.64
C MET A 78 -3.43 -7.17 0.55
N GLN A 79 -4.11 -7.73 1.56
CA GLN A 79 -4.49 -6.99 2.76
C GLN A 79 -3.24 -6.47 3.51
N ARG A 80 -2.20 -7.30 3.67
CA ARG A 80 -0.93 -6.88 4.29
C ARG A 80 -0.27 -5.73 3.52
N ILE A 81 -0.23 -5.82 2.19
CA ILE A 81 0.33 -4.79 1.30
C ILE A 81 -0.44 -3.47 1.45
N ILE A 82 -1.78 -3.52 1.48
CA ILE A 82 -2.63 -2.34 1.67
C ILE A 82 -2.39 -1.70 3.04
N THR A 83 -2.42 -2.50 4.12
CA THR A 83 -2.19 -1.99 5.48
C THR A 83 -0.82 -1.33 5.63
N ALA A 84 0.22 -1.94 5.07
CA ALA A 84 1.57 -1.37 5.06
C ALA A 84 1.62 -0.03 4.31
N TYR A 85 1.02 0.05 3.12
CA TYR A 85 0.97 1.28 2.34
C TYR A 85 0.20 2.41 3.06
N GLU A 86 -0.95 2.10 3.66
CA GLU A 86 -1.74 3.08 4.41
C GLU A 86 -0.99 3.61 5.63
N TYR A 87 -0.28 2.75 6.35
CA TYR A 87 0.56 3.16 7.48
C TYR A 87 1.62 4.16 7.04
N LEU A 88 2.40 3.81 6.00
CA LEU A 88 3.46 4.68 5.48
C LEU A 88 2.92 6.00 4.94
N ARG A 89 1.73 5.98 4.32
CA ARG A 89 1.08 7.20 3.82
C ARG A 89 0.63 8.12 4.96
N LYS A 90 0.06 7.56 6.04
CA LYS A 90 -0.34 8.34 7.23
C LYS A 90 0.87 8.93 7.94
N GLU A 91 1.95 8.17 8.05
CA GLU A 91 3.19 8.64 8.66
C GLU A 91 3.84 9.78 7.87
N GLN A 92 3.79 9.74 6.52
CA GLN A 92 4.28 10.84 5.68
C GLN A 92 3.42 12.11 5.74
N ALA A 93 2.14 11.97 6.08
CA ALA A 93 1.21 13.10 6.15
C ALA A 93 1.15 13.74 7.55
N ARG A 94 1.87 13.17 8.53
CA ARG A 94 2.00 13.67 9.89
C ARG A 94 3.19 14.60 10.01
#